data_AF-A0A956ING5-F1
#
_entry.id   AF-A0A956ING5-F1
#
_cell.length_a   1.000
_cell.length_b   1.000
_cell.length_c   1.000
_cell.angle_alpha   90.00
_cell.angle_beta   90.00
_cell.angle_gamma   90.00
#
_symmetry.space_group_name_H-M   'P 1'
#
loop_
_entity.id
_entity.type
_entity.pdbx_description
1 polymer ?
#
loop_
_entity_poly.entity_id
_entity_poly.type
_entity_poly.pdbx_seq_one_letter_code
_entity_poly.pdbx_strand_id
1 'polypeptide(L)'
;VVVEEGQARILADEMIVQSGCHCGDLEKLETVRRGLRRASWAERARIALREVLPRNLGGARIEDTAHELSLLAEVLFEVALAEATQHVAGRFGEPFHRPDASGQRRLSGMLTLGMGKLGGYELNCGSDIDVIFIYDSDDGGSELSVHEHWTRVARRAVASLEEFTEDGNVWRVDLRLRPEGSRGALVNSVAAAERYYETWGRLWERAAMLRARPIAGDRELGAQFEREVILPFVYRRRVDPSLATSMIELVLRSRAELSEAPERDLKLGEGGIREAEFFVQALQLIWGGQEPSLRISSFARGLERLRACGLVSDREVRDVGEAYWLLRRLEHAVQWYTGLQTHLIPTQSDRVEHLAKVLGFDSASSLNAALFLAREAVAEHFAGLAPEAPRPPSNYQAVYLHLDAGGLALEKAVAETLGSDDVAQHLEALARLPAGLLGPHTRERHPELGDNVLDAITESADPELAARGLRSFFQRFRDASAYIRQLAESPQTLRRFVTVLGASQFVSDALVARPDLADLVLFAAEDISEVQARQAVR
;
A
#
# COMPACT_ATOMS: atom_id res chain seq x y z
N VAL A 1 -14.74 14.99 6.05
CA VAL A 1 -15.30 14.56 4.74
C VAL A 1 -16.30 15.59 4.26
N VAL A 2 -17.56 15.58 4.71
CA VAL A 2 -18.59 16.56 4.26
C VAL A 2 -18.21 18.04 4.53
N VAL A 3 -17.53 18.31 5.66
CA VAL A 3 -17.13 19.68 6.04
C VAL A 3 -15.91 20.20 5.24
N GLU A 4 -14.97 19.31 4.91
CA GLU A 4 -13.76 19.65 4.13
C GLU A 4 -14.05 19.67 2.63
N GLU A 5 -14.89 18.76 2.12
CA GLU A 5 -15.44 18.84 0.76
C GLU A 5 -16.27 20.11 0.57
N GLY A 6 -16.97 20.56 1.62
CA GLY A 6 -17.68 21.83 1.64
C GLY A 6 -16.74 23.05 1.58
N GLN A 7 -15.62 23.04 2.31
CA GLN A 7 -14.63 24.13 2.30
C GLN A 7 -13.80 24.17 1.02
N ALA A 8 -13.37 23.02 0.51
CA ALA A 8 -12.72 22.91 -0.80
C ALA A 8 -13.65 23.38 -1.94
N ARG A 9 -14.96 23.13 -1.79
CA ARG A 9 -15.99 23.59 -2.73
C ARG A 9 -16.26 25.08 -2.63
N ILE A 10 -16.25 25.69 -1.44
CA ILE A 10 -16.32 27.15 -1.29
C ILE A 10 -15.08 27.81 -1.92
N LEU A 11 -13.87 27.26 -1.69
CA LEU A 11 -12.64 27.75 -2.32
C LEU A 11 -12.66 27.54 -3.84
N ALA A 12 -13.14 26.38 -4.32
CA ALA A 12 -13.31 26.11 -5.74
C ALA A 12 -14.37 27.02 -6.37
N ASP A 13 -15.50 27.27 -5.72
CA ASP A 13 -16.56 28.17 -6.20
C ASP A 13 -16.08 29.63 -6.17
N GLU A 14 -15.34 30.06 -5.13
CA GLU A 14 -14.70 31.38 -5.06
C GLU A 14 -13.62 31.54 -6.15
N MET A 15 -12.81 30.50 -6.40
CA MET A 15 -11.81 30.48 -7.47
C MET A 15 -12.44 30.33 -8.85
N ILE A 16 -13.56 29.63 -9.02
CA ILE A 16 -14.35 29.56 -10.26
C ILE A 16 -15.01 30.91 -10.52
N VAL A 17 -15.46 31.63 -9.50
CA VAL A 17 -16.00 32.98 -9.63
C VAL A 17 -14.87 33.98 -9.93
N GLN A 18 -13.72 33.91 -9.25
CA GLN A 18 -12.56 34.76 -9.54
C GLN A 18 -11.91 34.44 -10.90
N SER A 19 -11.81 33.17 -11.26
CA SER A 19 -11.29 32.71 -12.55
C SER A 19 -12.32 32.92 -13.65
N GLY A 20 -13.61 32.76 -13.39
CA GLY A 20 -14.73 33.07 -14.29
C GLY A 20 -14.84 34.56 -14.60
N CYS A 21 -14.39 35.45 -13.71
CA CYS A 21 -14.17 36.85 -14.02
C CYS A 21 -13.03 37.08 -15.05
N HIS A 22 -12.12 36.12 -15.22
CA HIS A 22 -10.99 36.17 -16.17
C HIS A 22 -11.21 35.31 -17.42
N CYS A 23 -11.99 34.23 -17.31
CA CYS A 23 -12.50 33.38 -18.37
C CYS A 23 -13.84 33.96 -18.81
N GLY A 24 -13.82 34.98 -19.70
CA GLY A 24 -15.05 35.61 -20.20
C GLY A 24 -16.03 34.62 -20.84
N ASP A 25 -17.15 35.16 -21.34
CA ASP A 25 -18.21 34.45 -22.08
C ASP A 25 -17.71 33.18 -22.80
N LEU A 26 -18.21 32.01 -22.34
CA LEU A 26 -17.80 30.68 -22.83
C LEU A 26 -18.03 30.50 -24.34
N GLU A 27 -18.81 31.38 -24.97
CA GLU A 27 -19.01 31.43 -26.41
C GLU A 27 -17.74 31.85 -27.19
N LYS A 28 -16.77 32.54 -26.57
CA LYS A 28 -15.53 32.99 -27.22
C LYS A 28 -14.34 32.10 -26.86
N LEU A 29 -14.19 31.00 -27.60
CA LEU A 29 -13.16 29.96 -27.44
C LEU A 29 -11.75 30.46 -27.09
N GLU A 30 -11.24 31.42 -27.87
CA GLU A 30 -9.88 31.94 -27.71
C GLU A 30 -9.73 32.75 -26.41
N THR A 31 -10.82 33.38 -25.97
CA THR A 31 -10.89 34.11 -24.70
C THR A 31 -10.87 33.15 -23.51
N VAL A 32 -11.60 32.03 -23.58
CA VAL A 32 -11.60 31.00 -22.52
C VAL A 32 -10.21 30.38 -22.37
N ARG A 33 -9.59 29.98 -23.48
CA ARG A 33 -8.26 29.37 -23.50
C ARG A 33 -7.16 30.31 -22.98
N ARG A 34 -7.23 31.59 -23.33
CA ARG A 34 -6.33 32.62 -22.78
C ARG A 34 -6.59 32.86 -21.28
N GLY A 35 -7.86 32.95 -20.89
CA GLY A 35 -8.28 33.11 -19.50
C GLY A 35 -7.76 31.99 -18.59
N LEU A 36 -7.92 30.74 -19.02
CA LEU A 36 -7.41 29.56 -18.30
C LEU A 36 -5.91 29.64 -18.03
N ARG A 37 -5.11 30.02 -19.03
CA ARG A 37 -3.65 30.13 -18.89
C ARG A 37 -3.24 31.23 -17.93
N ARG A 38 -3.87 32.41 -18.05
CA ARG A 38 -3.60 33.54 -17.16
C ARG A 38 -3.99 33.26 -15.72
N ALA A 39 -5.16 32.66 -15.49
CA ALA A 39 -5.62 32.23 -14.18
C ALA A 39 -4.67 31.17 -13.57
N SER A 40 -4.31 30.16 -14.36
CA SER A 40 -3.34 29.13 -13.96
C SER A 40 -2.01 29.73 -13.51
N TRP A 41 -1.44 30.63 -14.31
CA TRP A 41 -0.14 31.24 -14.03
C TRP A 41 -0.19 32.13 -12.78
N ALA A 42 -1.22 32.98 -12.65
CA ALA A 42 -1.40 33.85 -11.50
C ALA A 42 -1.55 33.05 -10.20
N GLU A 43 -2.40 32.02 -10.19
CA GLU A 43 -2.64 31.23 -8.98
C GLU A 43 -1.45 30.34 -8.63
N ARG A 44 -0.76 29.73 -9.61
CA ARG A 44 0.47 28.99 -9.32
C ARG A 44 1.57 29.88 -8.77
N ALA A 45 1.73 31.10 -9.29
CA ALA A 45 2.70 32.04 -8.76
C ALA A 45 2.37 32.40 -7.30
N ARG A 46 1.09 32.64 -6.97
CA ARG A 46 0.63 32.88 -5.59
C ARG A 46 0.93 31.70 -4.68
N ILE A 47 0.62 30.48 -5.12
CA ILE A 47 0.84 29.25 -4.35
C ILE A 47 2.34 29.00 -4.14
N ALA A 48 3.15 29.13 -5.19
CA ALA A 48 4.61 28.98 -5.14
C ALA A 48 5.25 29.95 -4.14
N LEU A 49 4.83 31.23 -4.19
CA LEU A 49 5.32 32.25 -3.27
C LEU A 49 5.01 31.87 -1.81
N ARG A 50 3.80 31.37 -1.52
CA ARG A 50 3.43 30.94 -0.17
C ARG A 50 4.20 29.72 0.29
N GLU A 51 4.57 28.80 -0.59
CA GLU A 51 5.39 27.64 -0.22
C GLU A 51 6.81 28.05 0.21
N VAL A 52 7.39 29.06 -0.43
CA VAL A 52 8.75 29.54 -0.14
C VAL A 52 8.80 30.50 1.05
N LEU A 53 7.70 31.19 1.36
CA LEU A 53 7.66 32.13 2.46
C LEU A 53 7.73 31.42 3.84
N PRO A 54 8.45 32.02 4.81
CA PRO A 54 8.39 31.57 6.20
C PRO A 54 6.96 31.59 6.76
N ARG A 55 6.62 30.64 7.65
CA ARG A 55 5.27 30.51 8.24
C ARG A 55 4.79 31.79 8.96
N ASN A 56 5.69 32.52 9.61
CA ASN A 56 5.38 33.79 10.28
C ASN A 56 5.11 34.95 9.33
N LEU A 57 5.41 34.80 8.04
CA LEU A 57 5.15 35.79 6.98
C LEU A 57 3.99 35.36 6.05
N GLY A 58 3.15 34.41 6.49
CA GLY A 58 2.03 33.90 5.71
C GLY A 58 2.36 32.68 4.84
N GLY A 59 3.51 32.05 5.07
CA GLY A 59 3.92 30.81 4.41
C GLY A 59 2.94 29.65 4.64
N ALA A 60 2.76 28.83 3.61
CA ALA A 60 1.96 27.61 3.63
C ALA A 60 2.83 26.39 3.97
N ARG A 61 2.22 25.31 4.49
CA ARG A 61 2.91 24.03 4.49
C ARG A 61 2.82 23.40 3.10
N ILE A 62 3.70 22.43 2.84
CA ILE A 62 3.68 21.71 1.57
C ILE A 62 2.36 20.97 1.35
N GLU A 63 1.74 20.47 2.42
CA GLU A 63 0.45 19.79 2.40
C GLU A 63 -0.64 20.74 1.89
N ASP A 64 -0.61 21.98 2.41
CA ASP A 64 -1.58 23.02 2.04
C ASP A 64 -1.35 23.45 0.58
N THR A 65 -0.08 23.63 0.17
CA THR A 65 0.29 23.93 -1.22
C THR A 65 -0.12 22.82 -2.18
N ALA A 66 0.16 21.56 -1.85
CA ALA A 66 -0.16 20.42 -2.71
C ALA A 66 -1.68 20.27 -2.88
N HIS A 67 -2.44 20.52 -1.80
CA HIS A 67 -3.89 20.55 -1.85
C HIS A 67 -4.41 21.69 -2.73
N GLU A 68 -3.89 22.92 -2.56
CA GLU A 68 -4.28 24.08 -3.38
C GLU A 68 -3.95 23.86 -4.87
N LEU A 69 -2.81 23.26 -5.20
CA LEU A 69 -2.46 22.91 -6.59
C LEU A 69 -3.42 21.87 -7.17
N SER A 70 -3.80 20.86 -6.40
CA SER A 70 -4.81 19.88 -6.80
C SER A 70 -6.16 20.53 -7.08
N LEU A 71 -6.65 21.39 -6.18
CA LEU A 71 -7.92 22.10 -6.39
C LEU A 71 -7.88 23.02 -7.61
N LEU A 72 -6.77 23.75 -7.81
CA LEU A 72 -6.58 24.59 -8.98
C LEU A 72 -6.60 23.75 -10.27
N ALA A 73 -5.97 22.58 -10.28
CA ALA A 73 -6.00 21.67 -11.42
C ALA A 73 -7.42 21.17 -11.72
N GLU A 74 -8.19 20.78 -10.70
CA GLU A 74 -9.58 20.34 -10.85
C GLU A 74 -10.47 21.42 -11.45
N VAL A 75 -10.40 22.64 -10.91
CA VAL A 75 -11.18 23.79 -11.37
C VAL A 75 -10.88 24.11 -12.83
N LEU A 76 -9.59 24.19 -13.18
CA LEU A 76 -9.19 24.51 -14.55
C LEU A 76 -9.54 23.38 -15.53
N PHE A 77 -9.51 22.13 -15.07
CA PHE A 77 -9.96 20.99 -15.86
C PHE A 77 -11.47 21.00 -16.11
N GLU A 78 -12.28 21.27 -15.08
CA GLU A 78 -13.74 21.36 -15.17
C GLU A 78 -14.15 22.44 -16.19
N VAL A 79 -13.52 23.62 -16.14
CA VAL A 79 -13.78 24.69 -17.10
C VAL A 79 -13.37 24.28 -18.53
N ALA A 80 -12.20 23.65 -18.70
CA ALA A 80 -11.76 23.15 -20.01
C ALA A 80 -12.69 22.05 -20.57
N LEU A 81 -13.21 21.19 -19.70
CA LEU A 81 -14.14 20.13 -20.07
C LEU A 81 -15.52 20.68 -20.44
N ALA A 82 -16.03 21.65 -19.68
CA ALA A 82 -17.30 22.31 -19.96
C ALA A 82 -17.25 23.05 -21.31
N GLU A 83 -16.17 23.79 -21.56
CA GLU A 83 -15.92 24.45 -22.86
C GLU A 83 -15.88 23.42 -23.99
N ALA A 84 -15.15 22.32 -23.80
CA ALA A 84 -15.01 21.30 -24.83
C ALA A 84 -16.35 20.62 -25.15
N THR A 85 -17.16 20.34 -24.12
CA THR A 85 -18.51 19.78 -24.25
C THR A 85 -19.41 20.71 -25.05
N GLN A 86 -19.50 21.99 -24.66
CA GLN A 86 -20.33 22.98 -25.36
C GLN A 86 -19.91 23.15 -26.83
N HIS A 87 -18.61 23.16 -27.10
CA HIS A 87 -18.10 23.29 -28.46
C HIS A 87 -18.48 22.11 -29.36
N VAL A 88 -18.33 20.87 -28.87
CA VAL A 88 -18.64 19.68 -29.65
C VAL A 88 -20.14 19.53 -29.83
N ALA A 89 -20.93 19.78 -28.77
CA ALA A 89 -22.39 19.78 -28.84
C ALA A 89 -22.94 20.84 -29.79
N GLY A 90 -22.40 22.07 -29.75
CA GLY A 90 -22.81 23.14 -30.66
C GLY A 90 -22.51 22.85 -32.14
N ARG A 91 -21.52 22.01 -32.43
CA ARG A 91 -21.12 21.67 -33.81
C ARG A 91 -21.76 20.40 -34.35
N PHE A 92 -21.95 19.38 -33.50
CA PHE A 92 -22.37 18.03 -33.91
C PHE A 92 -23.64 17.55 -33.21
N GLY A 93 -24.28 18.43 -32.43
CA GLY A 93 -25.43 18.10 -31.59
C GLY A 93 -25.06 17.40 -30.28
N GLU A 94 -25.97 17.49 -29.32
CA GLU A 94 -25.86 16.86 -28.00
C GLU A 94 -25.85 15.33 -28.06
N PRO A 95 -25.05 14.63 -27.24
CA PRO A 95 -25.01 13.18 -27.21
C PRO A 95 -26.20 12.66 -26.39
N PHE A 96 -27.14 11.97 -27.03
CA PHE A 96 -28.28 11.37 -26.34
C PHE A 96 -28.16 9.84 -26.29
N HIS A 97 -28.65 9.26 -25.20
CA HIS A 97 -28.95 7.83 -25.16
C HIS A 97 -29.98 7.46 -26.23
N ARG A 98 -30.05 6.15 -26.53
CA ARG A 98 -31.18 5.58 -27.26
C ARG A 98 -32.48 5.93 -26.51
N PRO A 99 -33.56 6.34 -27.22
CA PRO A 99 -34.84 6.60 -26.58
C PRO A 99 -35.32 5.37 -25.80
N ASP A 100 -35.85 5.58 -24.60
CA ASP A 100 -36.46 4.51 -23.82
C ASP A 100 -37.82 4.08 -24.40
N ALA A 101 -38.49 3.11 -23.77
CA ALA A 101 -39.81 2.63 -24.21
C ALA A 101 -40.91 3.71 -24.19
N SER A 102 -40.70 4.82 -23.46
CA SER A 102 -41.59 5.99 -23.41
C SER A 102 -41.26 7.04 -24.47
N GLY A 103 -40.17 6.85 -25.23
CA GLY A 103 -39.66 7.79 -26.23
C GLY A 103 -38.83 8.93 -25.63
N GLN A 104 -38.55 8.91 -24.32
CA GLN A 104 -37.76 9.94 -23.66
C GLN A 104 -36.27 9.75 -23.98
N ARG A 105 -35.57 10.85 -24.27
CA ARG A 105 -34.12 10.85 -24.51
C ARG A 105 -33.42 11.47 -23.32
N ARG A 106 -32.47 10.73 -22.73
CA ARG A 106 -31.55 11.22 -21.69
C ARG A 106 -30.24 11.65 -22.35
N LEU A 107 -29.63 12.72 -21.86
CA LEU A 107 -28.28 13.11 -22.27
C LEU A 107 -27.27 12.09 -21.76
N SER A 108 -26.30 11.74 -22.59
CA SER A 108 -25.12 11.00 -22.15
C SER A 108 -24.23 11.94 -21.35
N GLY A 109 -23.55 11.42 -20.33
CA GLY A 109 -22.56 12.13 -19.54
C GLY A 109 -21.17 11.52 -19.69
N MET A 110 -20.15 12.31 -19.35
CA MET A 110 -18.76 11.86 -19.20
C MET A 110 -18.21 12.37 -17.87
N LEU A 111 -17.50 11.50 -17.15
CA LEU A 111 -16.74 11.83 -15.96
C LEU A 111 -15.24 11.79 -16.28
N THR A 112 -14.47 12.56 -15.53
CA THR A 112 -13.01 12.48 -15.52
C THR A 112 -12.54 12.06 -14.13
N LEU A 113 -11.74 11.00 -14.08
CA LEU A 113 -11.02 10.60 -12.87
C LEU A 113 -9.66 11.27 -12.83
N GLY A 114 -9.35 11.95 -11.73
CA GLY A 114 -7.99 12.33 -11.37
C GLY A 114 -7.29 11.15 -10.71
N MET A 115 -6.07 10.87 -11.14
CA MET A 115 -5.27 9.74 -10.69
C MET A 115 -4.02 10.23 -9.96
N GLY A 116 -3.25 9.29 -9.38
CA GLY A 116 -1.93 9.59 -8.81
C GLY A 116 -1.95 10.74 -7.80
N LYS A 117 -1.06 11.72 -7.99
CA LYS A 117 -0.95 12.90 -7.11
C LYS A 117 -2.18 13.81 -7.19
N LEU A 118 -2.85 13.90 -8.35
CA LEU A 118 -4.06 14.70 -8.49
C LEU A 118 -5.20 14.13 -7.65
N GLY A 119 -5.50 12.84 -7.81
CA GLY A 119 -6.57 12.19 -7.06
C GLY A 119 -6.30 12.05 -5.55
N GLY A 120 -5.02 12.08 -5.14
CA GLY A 120 -4.57 12.10 -3.75
C GLY A 120 -4.50 13.48 -3.07
N TYR A 121 -4.82 14.58 -3.77
CA TYR A 121 -4.62 15.97 -3.30
C TYR A 121 -3.17 16.33 -2.97
N GLU A 122 -2.26 15.84 -3.81
CA GLU A 122 -0.83 15.79 -3.55
C GLU A 122 -0.02 16.31 -4.74
N LEU A 123 -0.61 17.17 -5.60
CA LEU A 123 0.12 17.73 -6.73
C LEU A 123 1.35 18.54 -6.31
N ASN A 124 2.33 18.56 -7.19
CA ASN A 124 3.46 19.49 -7.12
C ASN A 124 3.55 20.30 -8.42
N CYS A 125 4.39 21.33 -8.43
CA CYS A 125 4.47 22.27 -9.55
C CYS A 125 4.91 21.63 -10.88
N GLY A 126 5.76 20.61 -10.82
CA GLY A 126 6.22 19.86 -11.98
C GLY A 126 5.35 18.65 -12.34
N SER A 127 4.25 18.41 -11.63
CA SER A 127 3.41 17.23 -11.86
C SER A 127 2.60 17.37 -13.13
N ASP A 128 2.53 16.27 -13.87
CA ASP A 128 1.50 16.09 -14.87
C ASP A 128 0.18 15.75 -14.18
N ILE A 129 -0.94 16.04 -14.84
CA ILE A 129 -2.25 15.62 -14.35
C ILE A 129 -2.62 14.29 -14.98
N ASP A 130 -2.50 13.24 -14.20
CA ASP A 130 -2.91 11.89 -14.60
C ASP A 130 -4.44 11.79 -14.61
N VAL A 131 -5.06 11.50 -15.76
CA VAL A 131 -6.52 11.41 -15.86
C VAL A 131 -7.02 10.22 -16.69
N ILE A 132 -8.24 9.77 -16.38
CA ILE A 132 -8.99 8.77 -17.15
C ILE A 132 -10.39 9.31 -17.47
N PHE A 133 -10.80 9.21 -18.73
CA PHE A 133 -12.14 9.61 -19.17
C PHE A 133 -13.07 8.40 -19.28
N ILE A 134 -14.21 8.47 -18.60
CA ILE A 134 -15.26 7.45 -18.64
C ILE A 134 -16.58 8.09 -19.03
N TYR A 135 -17.28 7.56 -20.02
CA TYR A 135 -18.63 7.99 -20.38
C TYR A 135 -19.66 6.90 -20.12
N ASP A 136 -20.93 7.30 -20.08
CA ASP A 136 -22.05 6.47 -19.65
C ASP A 136 -22.19 5.16 -20.46
N SER A 137 -22.57 5.26 -21.73
CA SER A 137 -22.86 4.10 -22.58
C SER A 137 -22.55 4.36 -24.05
N ASP A 138 -22.27 3.29 -24.79
CA ASP A 138 -22.09 3.30 -26.25
C ASP A 138 -23.41 3.46 -27.02
N ASP A 139 -24.55 3.27 -26.35
CA ASP A 139 -25.86 3.33 -26.99
C ASP A 139 -26.34 4.75 -27.24
N GLY A 140 -26.73 5.01 -28.49
CA GLY A 140 -27.37 6.27 -28.90
C GLY A 140 -26.48 7.09 -29.83
N GLY A 141 -26.49 8.40 -29.63
CA GLY A 141 -25.77 9.37 -30.45
C GLY A 141 -26.70 10.41 -31.08
N SER A 142 -26.06 11.28 -31.84
CA SER A 142 -26.66 12.36 -32.63
C SER A 142 -26.15 12.27 -34.06
N GLU A 143 -25.46 13.30 -34.54
CA GLU A 143 -24.67 13.24 -35.78
C GLU A 143 -23.46 12.32 -35.63
N LEU A 144 -22.91 12.23 -34.41
CA LEU A 144 -21.80 11.35 -34.05
C LEU A 144 -22.31 10.20 -33.16
N SER A 145 -21.58 9.08 -33.18
CA SER A 145 -21.71 8.10 -32.11
C SER A 145 -21.30 8.70 -30.76
N VAL A 146 -21.81 8.17 -29.65
CA VAL A 146 -21.48 8.65 -28.30
C VAL A 146 -19.97 8.59 -28.04
N HIS A 147 -19.33 7.50 -28.47
CA HIS A 147 -17.88 7.33 -28.37
C HIS A 147 -17.09 8.41 -29.14
N GLU A 148 -17.48 8.70 -30.38
CA GLU A 148 -16.82 9.73 -31.19
C GLU A 148 -17.04 11.13 -30.62
N HIS A 149 -18.24 11.41 -30.11
CA HIS A 149 -18.56 12.67 -29.44
C HIS A 149 -17.62 12.89 -28.25
N TRP A 150 -17.57 11.95 -27.31
CA TRP A 150 -16.74 12.07 -26.11
C TRP A 150 -15.24 12.01 -26.41
N THR A 151 -14.82 11.27 -27.43
CA THR A 151 -13.43 11.30 -27.91
C THR A 151 -13.03 12.70 -28.36
N ARG A 152 -13.91 13.42 -29.08
CA ARG A 152 -13.64 14.80 -29.52
C ARG A 152 -13.61 15.77 -28.34
N VAL A 153 -14.52 15.63 -27.39
CA VAL A 153 -14.54 16.43 -26.15
C VAL A 153 -13.23 16.25 -25.38
N ALA A 154 -12.84 15.00 -25.10
CA ALA A 154 -11.61 14.68 -24.38
C ALA A 154 -10.36 15.25 -25.07
N ARG A 155 -10.21 15.05 -26.40
CA ARG A 155 -9.09 15.63 -27.17
C ARG A 155 -9.04 17.14 -27.07
N ARG A 156 -10.20 17.80 -27.12
CA ARG A 156 -10.29 19.26 -27.05
C ARG A 156 -9.97 19.78 -25.65
N ALA A 157 -10.45 19.12 -24.60
CA ALA A 157 -10.14 19.48 -23.22
C ALA A 157 -8.63 19.37 -22.96
N VAL A 158 -8.03 18.23 -23.34
CA VAL A 158 -6.58 18.00 -23.27
C VAL A 158 -5.80 19.07 -24.04
N ALA A 159 -6.17 19.34 -25.29
CA ALA A 159 -5.51 20.39 -26.08
C ALA A 159 -5.62 21.78 -25.43
N SER A 160 -6.76 22.10 -24.82
CA SER A 160 -6.95 23.40 -24.15
C SER A 160 -6.04 23.57 -22.93
N LEU A 161 -5.65 22.46 -22.30
CA LEU A 161 -4.75 22.45 -21.14
C LEU A 161 -3.27 22.39 -21.55
N GLU A 162 -2.92 21.55 -22.52
CA GLU A 162 -1.53 21.24 -22.87
C GLU A 162 -0.90 22.20 -23.88
N GLU A 163 -1.69 22.76 -24.81
CA GLU A 163 -1.18 23.56 -25.92
C GLU A 163 -0.37 24.76 -25.40
N PHE A 164 0.87 24.87 -25.86
CA PHE A 164 1.75 25.96 -25.48
C PHE A 164 1.48 27.19 -26.38
N THR A 165 1.19 28.32 -25.75
CA THR A 165 0.89 29.60 -26.43
C THR A 165 1.82 30.71 -25.91
N GLU A 166 1.61 31.95 -26.35
CA GLU A 166 2.29 33.13 -25.79
C GLU A 166 2.08 33.29 -24.27
N ASP A 167 0.92 32.86 -23.76
CA ASP A 167 0.59 32.86 -22.33
C ASP A 167 1.03 31.54 -21.63
N GLY A 168 1.84 30.70 -22.30
CA GLY A 168 2.28 29.39 -21.81
C GLY A 168 1.24 28.27 -22.03
N ASN A 169 1.30 27.23 -21.20
CA ASN A 169 0.29 26.16 -21.11
C ASN A 169 -0.39 26.17 -19.73
N VAL A 170 -1.51 25.46 -19.62
CA VAL A 170 -2.16 25.23 -18.32
C VAL A 170 -1.42 24.08 -17.64
N TRP A 171 -1.72 22.83 -17.96
CA TRP A 171 -1.06 21.64 -17.40
C TRP A 171 -0.74 20.65 -18.52
N ARG A 172 0.29 19.83 -18.31
CA ARG A 172 0.50 18.63 -19.11
C ARG A 172 -0.40 17.52 -18.57
N VAL A 173 -1.04 16.76 -19.46
CA VAL A 173 -2.01 15.73 -19.14
C VAL A 173 -1.43 14.37 -19.45
N ASP A 174 -1.37 13.49 -18.46
CA ASP A 174 -0.98 12.10 -18.68
C ASP A 174 -2.22 11.20 -18.76
N LEU A 175 -2.30 10.44 -19.85
CA LEU A 175 -3.43 9.56 -20.17
C LEU A 175 -3.04 8.08 -20.10
N ARG A 176 -1.82 7.75 -19.67
CA ARG A 176 -1.25 6.39 -19.74
C ARG A 176 -1.86 5.40 -18.75
N LEU A 177 -2.56 5.88 -17.72
CA LEU A 177 -3.21 5.02 -16.71
C LEU A 177 -4.60 4.48 -17.13
N ARG A 178 -5.12 4.89 -18.29
CA ARG A 178 -6.39 4.38 -18.81
C ARG A 178 -6.28 2.89 -19.21
N PRO A 179 -7.40 2.15 -19.33
CA PRO A 179 -7.40 0.78 -19.83
C PRO A 179 -6.54 0.59 -21.08
N GLU A 180 -5.68 -0.44 -21.09
CA GLU A 180 -4.72 -0.75 -22.16
C GLU A 180 -3.66 0.35 -22.42
N GLY A 181 -3.55 1.33 -21.54
CA GLY A 181 -2.57 2.41 -21.57
C GLY A 181 -2.59 3.20 -22.88
N SER A 182 -1.41 3.48 -23.44
CA SER A 182 -1.28 4.26 -24.67
C SER A 182 -1.91 3.61 -25.91
N ARG A 183 -2.12 2.28 -25.89
CA ARG A 183 -2.73 1.52 -26.99
C ARG A 183 -4.26 1.47 -26.91
N GLY A 184 -4.82 1.75 -25.73
CA GLY A 184 -6.26 1.76 -25.51
C GLY A 184 -6.96 3.01 -26.02
N ALA A 185 -8.29 2.92 -26.09
CA ALA A 185 -9.16 4.04 -26.42
C ALA A 185 -8.94 5.22 -25.46
N LEU A 186 -9.07 6.45 -25.99
CA LEU A 186 -8.90 7.67 -25.19
C LEU A 186 -9.97 7.81 -24.11
N VAL A 187 -11.20 7.43 -24.46
CA VAL A 187 -12.37 7.44 -23.59
C VAL A 187 -12.97 6.03 -23.60
N ASN A 188 -13.46 5.56 -22.46
CA ASN A 188 -14.08 4.23 -22.34
C ASN A 188 -15.51 4.37 -21.82
N SER A 189 -16.44 3.54 -22.31
CA SER A 189 -17.76 3.44 -21.67
C SER A 189 -17.61 2.76 -20.30
N VAL A 190 -18.57 2.98 -19.40
CA VAL A 190 -18.59 2.30 -18.08
C VAL A 190 -18.46 0.79 -18.27
N ALA A 191 -19.26 0.21 -19.16
CA ALA A 191 -19.27 -1.22 -19.43
C ALA A 191 -17.93 -1.75 -20.01
N ALA A 192 -17.25 -0.97 -20.84
CA ALA A 192 -15.94 -1.34 -21.38
C ALA A 192 -14.86 -1.33 -20.28
N ALA A 193 -14.85 -0.29 -19.45
CA ALA A 193 -13.90 -0.17 -18.35
C ALA A 193 -14.12 -1.25 -17.28
N GLU A 194 -15.38 -1.52 -16.90
CA GLU A 194 -15.75 -2.60 -15.97
C GLU A 194 -15.23 -3.95 -16.47
N ARG A 195 -15.56 -4.33 -17.71
CA ARG A 195 -15.10 -5.58 -18.31
C ARG A 195 -13.57 -5.70 -18.32
N TYR A 196 -12.88 -4.60 -18.60
CA TYR A 196 -11.43 -4.57 -18.59
C TYR A 196 -10.86 -4.85 -17.20
N TYR A 197 -11.32 -4.13 -16.17
CA TYR A 197 -10.81 -4.28 -14.80
C TYR A 197 -11.16 -5.65 -14.19
N GLU A 198 -12.33 -6.20 -14.53
CA GLU A 198 -12.71 -7.56 -14.11
C GLU A 198 -11.84 -8.64 -14.76
N THR A 199 -11.58 -8.52 -16.05
CA THR A 199 -10.94 -9.61 -16.83
C THR A 199 -9.41 -9.52 -16.82
N TRP A 200 -8.87 -8.31 -16.93
CA TRP A 200 -7.45 -8.06 -17.21
C TRP A 200 -6.74 -7.22 -16.14
N GLY A 201 -7.49 -6.65 -15.19
CA GLY A 201 -6.95 -5.68 -14.24
C GLY A 201 -5.86 -6.25 -13.33
N ARG A 202 -4.69 -5.62 -13.38
CA ARG A 202 -3.46 -6.04 -12.69
C ARG A 202 -3.32 -5.38 -11.32
N LEU A 203 -2.43 -5.92 -10.49
CA LEU A 203 -2.19 -5.38 -9.14
C LEU A 203 -1.72 -3.91 -9.15
N TRP A 204 -0.82 -3.54 -10.06
CA TRP A 204 -0.36 -2.15 -10.15
C TRP A 204 -1.49 -1.18 -10.54
N GLU A 205 -2.48 -1.64 -11.31
CA GLU A 205 -3.67 -0.85 -11.66
C GLU A 205 -4.59 -0.69 -10.45
N ARG A 206 -4.74 -1.74 -9.62
CA ARG A 206 -5.45 -1.63 -8.34
C ARG A 206 -4.79 -0.62 -7.42
N ALA A 207 -3.46 -0.67 -7.30
CA ALA A 207 -2.69 0.30 -6.51
C ALA A 207 -2.87 1.73 -7.04
N ALA A 208 -2.83 1.93 -8.37
CA ALA A 208 -3.10 3.23 -8.97
C ALA A 208 -4.53 3.73 -8.70
N MET A 209 -5.52 2.83 -8.73
CA MET A 209 -6.93 3.14 -8.49
C MET A 209 -7.26 3.48 -7.03
N LEU A 210 -6.39 3.18 -6.05
CA LEU A 210 -6.54 3.70 -4.68
C LEU A 210 -6.56 5.23 -4.64
N ARG A 211 -5.87 5.86 -5.60
CA ARG A 211 -5.81 7.32 -5.72
C ARG A 211 -6.90 7.89 -6.63
N ALA A 212 -7.71 7.06 -7.30
CA ALA A 212 -8.68 7.54 -8.28
C ALA A 212 -9.82 8.32 -7.60
N ARG A 213 -10.17 9.48 -8.16
CA ARG A 213 -11.32 10.27 -7.71
C ARG A 213 -11.97 11.02 -8.87
N PRO A 214 -13.30 11.14 -8.95
CA PRO A 214 -13.96 12.05 -9.87
C PRO A 214 -13.51 13.50 -9.62
N ILE A 215 -12.97 14.15 -10.65
CA ILE A 215 -12.50 15.55 -10.59
C ILE A 215 -13.35 16.51 -11.42
N ALA A 216 -13.97 16.01 -12.49
CA ALA A 216 -14.67 16.84 -13.46
C ALA A 216 -15.76 16.05 -14.20
N GLY A 217 -16.74 16.76 -14.74
CA GLY A 217 -17.84 16.21 -15.55
C GLY A 217 -19.02 15.70 -14.73
N ASP A 218 -19.68 14.64 -15.21
CA ASP A 218 -20.89 14.11 -14.61
C ASP A 218 -20.63 13.47 -13.24
N ARG A 219 -21.13 14.12 -12.19
CA ARG A 219 -20.95 13.71 -10.79
C ARG A 219 -21.75 12.47 -10.42
N GLU A 220 -22.94 12.31 -11.00
CA GLU A 220 -23.79 11.15 -10.72
C GLU A 220 -23.15 9.90 -11.33
N LEU A 221 -22.68 10.02 -12.58
CA LEU A 221 -21.91 8.97 -13.24
C LEU A 221 -20.61 8.67 -12.49
N GLY A 222 -19.90 9.69 -11.99
CA GLY A 222 -18.70 9.52 -11.19
C GLY A 222 -18.94 8.69 -9.92
N ALA A 223 -19.99 9.03 -9.17
CA ALA A 223 -20.36 8.30 -7.96
C ALA A 223 -20.85 6.87 -8.26
N GLN A 224 -21.52 6.67 -9.40
CA GLN A 224 -21.89 5.34 -9.86
C GLN A 224 -20.66 4.50 -10.20
N PHE A 225 -19.76 5.02 -11.04
CA PHE A 225 -18.53 4.33 -11.47
C PHE A 225 -17.64 3.97 -10.28
N GLU A 226 -17.52 4.86 -9.30
CA GLU A 226 -16.79 4.56 -8.06
C GLU A 226 -17.39 3.35 -7.33
N ARG A 227 -18.71 3.36 -7.09
CA ARG A 227 -19.40 2.30 -6.35
C ARG A 227 -19.40 0.96 -7.08
N GLU A 228 -19.64 0.97 -8.38
CA GLU A 228 -19.90 -0.22 -9.17
C GLU A 228 -18.61 -0.81 -9.78
N VAL A 229 -17.61 0.01 -10.10
CA VAL A 229 -16.39 -0.45 -10.78
C VAL A 229 -15.15 -0.32 -9.89
N ILE A 230 -14.87 0.87 -9.36
CA ILE A 230 -13.61 1.11 -8.61
C ILE A 230 -13.60 0.31 -7.32
N LEU A 231 -14.65 0.41 -6.49
CA LEU A 231 -14.66 -0.24 -5.18
C LEU A 231 -14.53 -1.77 -5.27
N PRO A 232 -15.28 -2.49 -6.13
CA PRO A 232 -15.13 -3.94 -6.27
C PRO A 232 -13.80 -4.36 -6.89
N PHE A 233 -13.25 -3.53 -7.80
CA PHE A 233 -11.94 -3.79 -8.39
C PHE A 233 -10.80 -3.59 -7.40
N VAL A 234 -10.81 -2.54 -6.58
CA VAL A 234 -9.70 -2.22 -5.68
C VAL A 234 -9.77 -3.07 -4.41
N TYR A 235 -10.93 -3.14 -3.76
CA TYR A 235 -11.07 -3.67 -2.40
C TYR A 235 -11.66 -5.09 -2.39
N ARG A 236 -10.79 -6.09 -2.28
CA ARG A 236 -11.21 -7.50 -2.20
C ARG A 236 -11.93 -7.79 -0.89
N ARG A 237 -12.96 -8.64 -0.93
CA ARG A 237 -13.68 -9.06 0.28
C ARG A 237 -12.84 -9.91 1.23
N ARG A 238 -11.78 -10.57 0.78
CA ARG A 238 -10.92 -11.40 1.66
C ARG A 238 -9.59 -10.69 1.88
N VAL A 239 -9.14 -10.71 3.13
CA VAL A 239 -7.80 -10.27 3.50
C VAL A 239 -6.79 -11.23 2.88
N ASP A 240 -5.78 -10.68 2.21
CA ASP A 240 -4.75 -11.44 1.51
C ASP A 240 -3.38 -10.82 1.83
N PRO A 241 -2.68 -11.31 2.86
CA PRO A 241 -1.38 -10.78 3.26
C PRO A 241 -0.31 -10.90 2.18
N SER A 242 -0.46 -11.83 1.21
CA SER A 242 0.51 -12.00 0.11
C SER A 242 0.59 -10.77 -0.81
N LEU A 243 -0.43 -9.90 -0.77
CA LEU A 243 -0.42 -8.61 -1.46
C LEU A 243 0.73 -7.72 -1.01
N ALA A 244 1.18 -7.82 0.25
CA ALA A 244 2.34 -7.06 0.72
C ALA A 244 3.60 -7.42 -0.08
N THR A 245 3.89 -8.72 -0.20
CA THR A 245 5.03 -9.22 -0.99
C THR A 245 4.92 -8.77 -2.46
N SER A 246 3.74 -8.92 -3.06
CA SER A 246 3.53 -8.51 -4.46
C SER A 246 3.68 -7.00 -4.67
N MET A 247 3.34 -6.17 -3.67
CA MET A 247 3.53 -4.72 -3.69
C MET A 247 5.01 -4.34 -3.55
N ILE A 248 5.77 -5.04 -2.70
CA ILE A 248 7.22 -4.88 -2.59
C ILE A 248 7.89 -5.21 -3.93
N GLU A 249 7.53 -6.34 -4.56
CA GLU A 249 8.06 -6.73 -5.88
C GLU A 249 7.75 -5.70 -6.98
N LEU A 250 6.61 -5.01 -6.90
CA LEU A 250 6.29 -3.92 -7.81
C LEU A 250 7.26 -2.75 -7.65
N VAL A 251 7.53 -2.32 -6.41
CA VAL A 251 8.48 -1.23 -6.15
C VAL A 251 9.89 -1.62 -6.59
N LEU A 252 10.35 -2.83 -6.26
CA LEU A 252 11.68 -3.31 -6.65
C LEU A 252 11.85 -3.33 -8.18
N ARG A 253 10.83 -3.76 -8.93
CA ARG A 253 10.86 -3.68 -10.40
C ARG A 253 10.95 -2.25 -10.91
N SER A 254 10.13 -1.33 -10.37
CA SER A 254 10.19 0.09 -10.75
C SER A 254 11.55 0.72 -10.43
N ARG A 255 12.21 0.30 -9.34
CA ARG A 255 13.58 0.74 -9.01
C ARG A 255 14.61 0.18 -9.97
N ALA A 256 14.49 -1.08 -10.40
CA ALA A 256 15.44 -1.69 -11.33
C ALA A 256 15.44 -1.03 -12.73
N GLU A 257 14.37 -0.31 -13.08
CA GLU A 257 14.28 0.49 -14.31
C GLU A 257 15.04 1.83 -14.22
N LEU A 258 15.52 2.23 -13.03
CA LEU A 258 16.37 3.41 -12.87
C LEU A 258 17.73 3.17 -13.54
N SER A 259 18.01 3.95 -14.59
CA SER A 259 19.30 3.91 -15.28
C SER A 259 20.40 4.72 -14.59
N GLU A 260 20.05 5.63 -13.68
CA GLU A 260 21.00 6.56 -13.07
C GLU A 260 20.79 6.72 -11.55
N ALA A 261 21.88 6.59 -10.78
CA ALA A 261 22.05 7.11 -9.42
C ALA A 261 20.81 6.98 -8.48
N PRO A 262 20.34 5.76 -8.20
CA PRO A 262 19.15 5.50 -7.38
C PRO A 262 19.22 6.15 -5.99
N GLU A 263 20.42 6.32 -5.44
CA GLU A 263 20.67 7.00 -4.16
C GLU A 263 20.28 8.48 -4.18
N ARG A 264 20.21 9.13 -5.35
CA ARG A 264 19.79 10.53 -5.49
C ARG A 264 18.33 10.68 -5.89
N ASP A 265 17.66 9.60 -6.27
CA ASP A 265 16.25 9.66 -6.71
C ASP A 265 15.33 9.71 -5.49
N LEU A 266 14.64 10.83 -5.31
CA LEU A 266 13.73 11.07 -4.19
C LEU A 266 12.49 10.18 -4.23
N LYS A 267 12.11 9.68 -5.41
CA LYS A 267 10.85 8.97 -5.61
C LYS A 267 11.03 7.45 -5.63
N LEU A 268 11.93 6.95 -6.45
CA LEU A 268 12.12 5.52 -6.72
C LEU A 268 13.33 4.92 -5.97
N GLY A 269 14.19 5.76 -5.41
CA GLY A 269 15.27 5.33 -4.53
C GLY A 269 14.77 4.57 -3.29
N GLU A 270 15.67 3.87 -2.62
CA GLU A 270 15.38 3.20 -1.34
C GLU A 270 14.97 4.21 -0.26
N GLY A 271 13.90 3.89 0.47
CA GLY A 271 13.25 4.79 1.41
C GLY A 271 12.53 5.98 0.75
N GLY A 272 12.37 5.97 -0.58
CA GLY A 272 11.84 7.09 -1.34
C GLY A 272 10.33 7.30 -1.20
N ILE A 273 9.82 8.35 -1.84
CA ILE A 273 8.39 8.72 -1.83
C ILE A 273 7.51 7.53 -2.23
N ARG A 274 7.94 6.71 -3.20
CA ARG A 274 7.18 5.56 -3.67
C ARG A 274 7.03 4.48 -2.60
N GLU A 275 8.09 4.17 -1.85
CA GLU A 275 8.00 3.19 -0.77
C GLU A 275 7.07 3.66 0.34
N ALA A 276 7.16 4.94 0.73
CA ALA A 276 6.24 5.51 1.71
C ALA A 276 4.78 5.43 1.25
N GLU A 277 4.49 5.78 0.00
CA GLU A 277 3.14 5.65 -0.57
C GLU A 277 2.68 4.20 -0.62
N PHE A 278 3.56 3.29 -1.03
CA PHE A 278 3.25 1.87 -1.16
C PHE A 278 3.09 1.18 0.20
N PHE A 279 3.71 1.70 1.26
CA PHE A 279 3.47 1.24 2.62
C PHE A 279 1.99 1.40 3.00
N VAL A 280 1.45 2.61 2.80
CA VAL A 280 0.03 2.91 3.06
C VAL A 280 -0.86 2.14 2.08
N GLN A 281 -0.54 2.14 0.79
CA GLN A 281 -1.36 1.50 -0.25
C GLN A 281 -1.45 -0.02 -0.09
N ALA A 282 -0.36 -0.69 0.28
CA ALA A 282 -0.37 -2.13 0.53
C ALA A 282 -1.35 -2.47 1.65
N LEU A 283 -1.29 -1.75 2.77
CA LEU A 283 -2.21 -1.94 3.88
C LEU A 283 -3.67 -1.61 3.51
N GLN A 284 -3.90 -0.57 2.70
CA GLN A 284 -5.24 -0.27 2.17
C GLN A 284 -5.78 -1.37 1.25
N LEU A 285 -4.95 -2.02 0.42
CA LEU A 285 -5.37 -3.14 -0.42
C LEU A 285 -5.68 -4.39 0.40
N ILE A 286 -4.89 -4.66 1.43
CA ILE A 286 -5.05 -5.82 2.31
C ILE A 286 -6.33 -5.68 3.16
N TRP A 287 -6.56 -4.50 3.74
CA TRP A 287 -7.58 -4.29 4.77
C TRP A 287 -8.81 -3.48 4.32
N GLY A 288 -8.71 -2.65 3.27
CA GLY A 288 -9.79 -1.74 2.86
C GLY A 288 -11.07 -2.42 2.38
N GLY A 289 -11.01 -3.72 2.06
CA GLY A 289 -12.20 -4.54 1.83
C GLY A 289 -13.04 -4.75 3.09
N GLN A 290 -12.38 -4.98 4.22
CA GLN A 290 -12.99 -5.22 5.54
C GLN A 290 -13.22 -3.92 6.31
N GLU A 291 -12.38 -2.91 6.08
CA GLU A 291 -12.43 -1.62 6.76
C GLU A 291 -12.70 -0.48 5.76
N PRO A 292 -13.97 -0.08 5.58
CA PRO A 292 -14.32 0.99 4.66
C PRO A 292 -13.69 2.34 4.97
N SER A 293 -13.30 2.62 6.23
CA SER A 293 -12.65 3.88 6.58
C SER A 293 -11.23 4.03 6.01
N LEU A 294 -10.62 2.94 5.52
CA LEU A 294 -9.35 2.96 4.80
C LEU A 294 -9.48 3.33 3.32
N ARG A 295 -10.71 3.45 2.79
CA ARG A 295 -10.98 3.77 1.38
C ARG A 295 -10.84 5.28 1.11
N ILE A 296 -9.64 5.80 1.37
CA ILE A 296 -9.30 7.21 1.25
C ILE A 296 -8.12 7.36 0.30
N SER A 297 -8.23 8.29 -0.65
CA SER A 297 -7.19 8.50 -1.65
C SER A 297 -5.98 9.28 -1.14
N SER A 298 -6.09 10.09 -0.08
CA SER A 298 -4.98 10.90 0.47
C SER A 298 -4.03 10.07 1.34
N PHE A 299 -2.71 10.28 1.18
CA PHE A 299 -1.66 9.57 1.92
C PHE A 299 -1.75 9.87 3.41
N ALA A 300 -1.73 11.14 3.79
CA ALA A 300 -1.72 11.55 5.20
C ALA A 300 -2.98 11.07 5.93
N ARG A 301 -4.15 11.21 5.28
CA ARG A 301 -5.41 10.73 5.86
C ARG A 301 -5.47 9.20 5.91
N GLY A 302 -4.93 8.52 4.89
CA GLY A 302 -4.82 7.06 4.87
C GLY A 302 -3.96 6.53 6.03
N LEU A 303 -2.80 7.15 6.25
CA LEU A 303 -1.88 6.81 7.34
C LEU A 303 -2.53 7.01 8.73
N GLU A 304 -3.23 8.13 8.94
CA GLU A 304 -3.98 8.35 10.19
C GLU A 304 -5.14 7.37 10.39
N ARG A 305 -5.80 6.92 9.30
CA ARG A 305 -6.83 5.89 9.41
C ARG A 305 -6.26 4.52 9.73
N LEU A 306 -5.13 4.14 9.14
CA LEU A 306 -4.43 2.91 9.48
C LEU A 306 -4.09 2.88 10.98
N ARG A 307 -3.63 4.02 11.52
CA ARG A 307 -3.36 4.17 12.95
C ARG A 307 -4.62 4.03 13.80
N ALA A 308 -5.70 4.72 13.41
CA ALA A 308 -6.98 4.64 14.13
C ALA A 308 -7.55 3.22 14.16
N CYS A 309 -7.25 2.41 13.15
CA CYS A 309 -7.62 0.99 13.08
C CYS A 309 -6.65 0.05 13.81
N GLY A 310 -5.55 0.57 14.39
CA GLY A 310 -4.52 -0.24 15.05
C GLY A 310 -3.67 -1.08 14.09
N LEU A 311 -3.68 -0.75 12.79
CA LEU A 311 -2.90 -1.47 11.76
C LEU A 311 -1.47 -0.96 11.63
N VAL A 312 -1.20 0.25 12.12
CA VAL A 312 0.14 0.83 12.25
C VAL A 312 0.26 1.51 13.61
N SER A 313 1.46 1.50 14.15
CA SER A 313 1.85 2.13 15.41
C SER A 313 2.06 3.64 15.26
N ASP A 314 2.04 4.34 16.40
CA ASP A 314 2.40 5.77 16.47
C ASP A 314 3.83 6.04 15.96
N ARG A 315 4.72 5.06 16.10
CA ARG A 315 6.09 5.13 15.56
C ARG A 315 6.06 5.10 14.04
N GLU A 316 5.38 4.15 13.43
CA GLU A 316 5.27 4.05 11.96
C GLU A 316 4.63 5.31 11.36
N VAL A 317 3.58 5.85 11.98
CA VAL A 317 2.96 7.11 11.50
C VAL A 317 3.94 8.26 11.50
N ARG A 318 4.68 8.44 12.60
CA ARG A 318 5.67 9.51 12.70
C ARG A 318 6.80 9.29 11.69
N ASP A 319 7.40 8.10 11.70
CA ASP A 319 8.58 7.78 10.89
C ASP A 319 8.26 7.88 9.39
N VAL A 320 7.19 7.25 8.92
CA VAL A 320 6.79 7.25 7.49
C VAL A 320 6.18 8.60 7.10
N GLY A 321 5.39 9.23 7.97
CA GLY A 321 4.73 10.51 7.70
C GLY A 321 5.71 11.68 7.61
N GLU A 322 6.62 11.82 8.58
CA GLU A 322 7.64 12.87 8.57
C GLU A 322 8.62 12.69 7.41
N ALA A 323 9.04 11.44 7.14
CA ALA A 323 9.90 11.12 6.01
C ALA A 323 9.24 11.49 4.67
N TYR A 324 7.98 11.09 4.47
CA TYR A 324 7.23 11.44 3.25
C TYR A 324 7.21 12.95 3.02
N TRP A 325 6.87 13.74 4.04
CA TRP A 325 6.81 15.20 3.88
C TRP A 325 8.19 15.84 3.69
N LEU A 326 9.25 15.34 4.33
CA LEU A 326 10.61 15.80 4.05
C LEU A 326 11.00 15.55 2.60
N LEU A 327 10.75 14.33 2.10
CA LEU A 327 11.04 13.95 0.71
C LEU A 327 10.24 14.80 -0.28
N ARG A 328 8.95 15.04 0.00
CA ARG A 328 8.09 15.92 -0.80
C ARG A 328 8.59 17.36 -0.80
N ARG A 329 9.03 17.89 0.35
CA ARG A 329 9.57 19.26 0.43
C ARG A 329 10.83 19.41 -0.40
N LEU A 330 11.72 18.42 -0.34
CA LEU A 330 12.92 18.41 -1.16
C LEU A 330 12.58 18.24 -2.65
N GLU A 331 11.63 17.37 -3.01
CA GLU A 331 11.13 17.21 -4.38
C GLU A 331 10.62 18.55 -4.93
N HIS A 332 9.75 19.24 -4.20
CA HIS A 332 9.22 20.54 -4.61
C HIS A 332 10.34 21.59 -4.75
N ALA A 333 11.24 21.69 -3.76
CA ALA A 333 12.34 22.64 -3.80
C ALA A 333 13.26 22.41 -5.02
N VAL A 334 13.56 21.15 -5.35
CA VAL A 334 14.34 20.80 -6.54
C VAL A 334 13.61 21.21 -7.82
N GLN A 335 12.32 20.95 -7.93
CA GLN A 335 11.53 21.28 -9.12
C GLN A 335 11.37 22.80 -9.29
N TRP A 336 11.14 23.53 -8.20
CA TRP A 336 11.11 24.99 -8.21
C TRP A 336 12.45 25.59 -8.61
N TYR A 337 13.54 25.06 -8.06
CA TYR A 337 14.89 25.55 -8.35
C TYR A 337 15.32 25.30 -9.80
N THR A 338 15.02 24.11 -10.33
CA THR A 338 15.45 23.70 -11.68
C THR A 338 14.48 24.11 -12.78
N GLY A 339 13.20 24.32 -12.45
CA GLY A 339 12.12 24.45 -13.43
C GLY A 339 11.83 23.15 -14.19
N LEU A 340 12.38 22.01 -13.75
CA LEU A 340 12.28 20.72 -14.42
C LEU A 340 11.46 19.75 -13.58
N GLN A 341 10.70 18.88 -14.25
CA GLN A 341 10.09 17.71 -13.63
C GLN A 341 11.17 16.64 -13.39
N THR A 342 11.95 16.82 -12.34
CA THR A 342 12.98 15.87 -11.91
C THR A 342 12.73 15.40 -10.48
N HIS A 343 13.19 14.19 -10.18
CA HIS A 343 13.23 13.62 -8.84
C HIS A 343 14.68 13.47 -8.32
N LEU A 344 15.66 13.87 -9.13
CA LEU A 344 17.08 13.73 -8.80
C LEU A 344 17.57 14.94 -8.01
N ILE A 345 18.20 14.66 -6.86
CA ILE A 345 18.94 15.68 -6.11
C ILE A 345 20.13 16.17 -6.96
N PRO A 346 20.36 17.49 -7.08
CA PRO A 346 21.52 18.03 -7.80
C PRO A 346 22.86 17.54 -7.22
N THR A 347 23.88 17.43 -8.08
CA THR A 347 25.23 17.02 -7.64
C THR A 347 26.12 18.17 -7.21
N GLN A 348 25.80 19.39 -7.66
CA GLN A 348 26.62 20.55 -7.37
C GLN A 348 26.43 20.95 -5.90
N SER A 349 27.53 21.03 -5.14
CA SER A 349 27.51 21.22 -3.70
C SER A 349 26.89 22.56 -3.28
N ASP A 350 27.12 23.61 -4.05
CA ASP A 350 26.51 24.94 -3.89
C ASP A 350 24.97 24.87 -4.01
N ARG A 351 24.45 24.05 -4.92
CA ARG A 351 23.00 23.86 -5.09
C ARG A 351 22.38 23.08 -3.94
N VAL A 352 23.04 22.02 -3.47
CA VAL A 352 22.57 21.26 -2.31
C VAL A 352 22.58 22.13 -1.05
N GLU A 353 23.62 22.95 -0.88
CA GLU A 353 23.72 23.92 0.22
C GLU A 353 22.60 24.98 0.15
N HIS A 354 22.25 25.44 -1.06
CA HIS A 354 21.12 26.35 -1.24
C HIS A 354 19.78 25.69 -0.89
N LEU A 355 19.53 24.46 -1.36
CA LEU A 355 18.32 23.69 -1.06
C LEU A 355 18.17 23.44 0.45
N ALA A 356 19.28 23.11 1.14
CA ALA A 356 19.28 22.95 2.60
C ALA A 356 18.77 24.22 3.29
N LYS A 357 19.29 25.40 2.93
CA LYS A 357 18.85 26.68 3.50
C LYS A 357 17.39 27.00 3.21
N VAL A 358 16.92 26.75 1.98
CA VAL A 358 15.50 26.94 1.61
C VAL A 358 14.59 26.04 2.45
N LEU A 359 15.03 24.82 2.76
CA LEU A 359 14.28 23.87 3.57
C LEU A 359 14.38 24.12 5.09
N GLY A 360 15.20 25.08 5.52
CA GLY A 360 15.41 25.44 6.91
C GLY A 360 16.48 24.62 7.63
N PHE A 361 17.38 23.97 6.89
CA PHE A 361 18.54 23.28 7.43
C PHE A 361 19.77 24.20 7.47
N ASP A 362 20.64 24.00 8.45
CA ASP A 362 21.85 24.81 8.65
C ASP A 362 22.90 24.59 7.55
N SER A 363 22.92 23.39 6.96
CA SER A 363 23.91 22.97 5.95
C SER A 363 23.43 21.81 5.10
N ALA A 364 24.06 21.60 3.94
CA ALA A 364 23.89 20.40 3.13
C ALA A 364 24.10 19.11 3.93
N SER A 365 25.08 19.08 4.85
CA SER A 365 25.35 17.92 5.70
C SER A 365 24.18 17.58 6.63
N SER A 366 23.56 18.59 7.25
CA SER A 366 22.38 18.38 8.11
C SER A 366 21.15 17.91 7.32
N LEU A 367 20.94 18.41 6.10
CA LEU A 367 19.88 17.93 5.21
C LEU A 367 20.12 16.47 4.82
N ASN A 368 21.34 16.11 4.42
CA ASN A 368 21.69 14.74 4.02
C ASN A 368 21.54 13.75 5.18
N ALA A 369 21.92 14.13 6.41
CA ALA A 369 21.73 13.29 7.59
C ALA A 369 20.23 13.05 7.88
N ALA A 370 19.40 14.09 7.82
CA ALA A 370 17.96 13.96 7.99
C ALA A 370 17.33 13.10 6.89
N LEU A 371 17.76 13.28 5.64
CA LEU A 371 17.30 12.49 4.50
C LEU A 371 17.68 11.00 4.64
N PHE A 372 18.90 10.72 5.10
CA PHE A 372 19.35 9.35 5.36
C PHE A 372 18.46 8.66 6.38
N LEU A 373 18.25 9.28 7.55
CA LEU A 373 17.40 8.71 8.61
C LEU A 373 15.95 8.53 8.15
N ALA A 374 15.41 9.51 7.43
CA ALA A 374 14.06 9.43 6.88
C ALA A 374 13.89 8.25 5.90
N ARG A 375 14.86 8.08 4.99
CA ARG A 375 14.84 6.97 4.03
C ARG A 375 15.05 5.62 4.69
N GLU A 376 15.98 5.52 5.64
CA GLU A 376 16.22 4.30 6.41
C GLU A 376 14.95 3.85 7.13
N ALA A 377 14.25 4.78 7.79
CA ALA A 377 13.01 4.46 8.50
C ALA A 377 11.90 4.00 7.55
N VAL A 378 11.73 4.65 6.38
CA VAL A 378 10.75 4.20 5.37
C VAL A 378 11.11 2.82 4.83
N ALA A 379 12.39 2.58 4.53
CA ALA A 379 12.85 1.28 4.02
C ALA A 379 12.64 0.16 5.05
N GLU A 380 12.94 0.41 6.34
CA GLU A 380 12.70 -0.52 7.45
C GLU A 380 11.22 -0.90 7.53
N HIS A 381 10.33 0.09 7.62
CA HIS A 381 8.88 -0.15 7.75
C HIS A 381 8.29 -0.80 6.49
N PHE A 382 8.75 -0.39 5.30
CA PHE A 382 8.29 -0.98 4.04
C PHE A 382 8.73 -2.44 3.88
N ALA A 383 9.98 -2.75 4.22
CA ALA A 383 10.48 -4.13 4.24
C ALA A 383 9.74 -4.99 5.28
N GLY A 384 9.38 -4.40 6.43
CA GLY A 384 8.59 -5.04 7.48
C GLY A 384 7.16 -5.42 7.07
N LEU A 385 6.65 -4.94 5.93
CA LEU A 385 5.35 -5.39 5.41
C LEU A 385 5.40 -6.82 4.85
N ALA A 386 6.58 -7.29 4.42
CA ALA A 386 6.70 -8.66 3.97
C ALA A 386 6.30 -9.58 5.15
N PRO A 387 5.37 -10.54 4.96
CA PRO A 387 5.27 -11.64 5.90
C PRO A 387 6.68 -12.22 6.04
N GLU A 388 7.10 -12.51 7.28
CA GLU A 388 8.45 -13.02 7.58
C GLU A 388 8.90 -13.98 6.49
N ALA A 389 10.12 -13.76 5.98
CA ALA A 389 10.64 -14.49 4.82
C ALA A 389 10.28 -15.98 4.93
N PRO A 390 9.81 -16.63 3.84
CA PRO A 390 9.46 -18.04 3.90
C PRO A 390 10.62 -18.80 4.53
N ARG A 391 10.33 -19.41 5.68
CA ARG A 391 11.32 -20.12 6.48
C ARG A 391 12.06 -21.08 5.54
N PRO A 392 13.40 -21.19 5.64
CA PRO A 392 14.10 -22.25 4.91
C PRO A 392 13.35 -23.57 5.16
N PRO A 393 13.14 -24.40 4.12
CA PRO A 393 12.40 -25.63 4.26
C PRO A 393 12.98 -26.41 5.44
N SER A 394 12.11 -26.87 6.34
CA SER A 394 12.54 -27.61 7.51
C SER A 394 13.44 -28.78 7.07
N ASN A 395 14.51 -29.02 7.82
CA ASN A 395 15.37 -30.20 7.64
C ASN A 395 14.55 -31.51 7.76
N TYR A 396 13.35 -31.44 8.36
CA TYR A 396 12.42 -32.54 8.59
C TYR A 396 11.25 -32.57 7.61
N GLN A 397 11.33 -31.86 6.47
CA GLN A 397 10.24 -31.81 5.48
C GLN A 397 9.77 -33.21 5.03
N ALA A 398 10.70 -34.16 4.84
CA ALA A 398 10.39 -35.54 4.48
C ALA A 398 9.59 -36.26 5.60
N VAL A 399 9.93 -36.00 6.86
CA VAL A 399 9.21 -36.56 8.02
C VAL A 399 7.80 -35.97 8.09
N TYR A 400 7.63 -34.66 7.91
CA TYR A 400 6.31 -34.02 7.96
C TYR A 400 5.36 -34.49 6.86
N LEU A 401 5.87 -34.78 5.66
CA LEU A 401 5.07 -35.29 4.55
C LEU A 401 4.41 -36.65 4.87
N HIS A 402 5.04 -37.44 5.74
CA HIS A 402 4.59 -38.79 6.07
C HIS A 402 3.99 -38.90 7.49
N LEU A 403 4.08 -37.85 8.30
CA LEU A 403 3.67 -37.85 9.70
C LEU A 403 2.17 -38.12 9.91
N ASP A 404 1.32 -37.58 9.02
CA ASP A 404 -0.14 -37.75 9.10
C ASP A 404 -0.61 -39.08 8.49
N ALA A 405 0.21 -39.68 7.61
CA ALA A 405 -0.10 -40.94 6.93
C ALA A 405 0.45 -42.17 7.67
N GLY A 406 1.52 -42.01 8.45
CA GLY A 406 2.18 -43.06 9.23
C GLY A 406 2.80 -44.17 8.39
N GLY A 407 3.14 -45.27 9.05
CA GLY A 407 3.62 -46.52 8.43
C GLY A 407 5.02 -46.46 7.80
N LEU A 408 5.30 -47.40 6.90
CA LEU A 408 6.64 -47.65 6.31
C LEU A 408 7.29 -46.41 5.67
N ALA A 409 6.50 -45.47 5.13
CA ALA A 409 7.02 -44.25 4.53
C ALA A 409 7.55 -43.26 5.60
N LEU A 410 6.88 -43.20 6.75
CA LEU A 410 7.33 -42.41 7.90
C LEU A 410 8.57 -43.04 8.53
N GLU A 411 8.58 -44.36 8.73
CA GLU A 411 9.75 -45.10 9.25
C GLU A 411 11.00 -44.81 8.43
N LYS A 412 10.90 -44.90 7.10
CA LYS A 412 12.01 -44.60 6.19
C LYS A 412 12.46 -43.13 6.27
N ALA A 413 11.51 -42.18 6.31
CA ALA A 413 11.86 -40.76 6.40
C ALA A 413 12.54 -40.41 7.73
N VAL A 414 12.10 -41.03 8.83
CA VAL A 414 12.71 -40.85 10.16
C VAL A 414 14.08 -41.52 10.22
N ALA A 415 14.24 -42.72 9.65
CA ALA A 415 15.53 -43.40 9.51
C ALA A 415 16.57 -42.52 8.79
N GLU A 416 16.19 -41.95 7.64
CA GLU A 416 17.05 -41.13 6.80
C GLU A 416 17.38 -39.77 7.43
N THR A 417 16.46 -39.21 8.23
CA THR A 417 16.58 -37.83 8.75
C THR A 417 17.10 -37.78 10.20
N LEU A 418 16.63 -38.68 11.07
CA LEU A 418 16.98 -38.74 12.50
C LEU A 418 17.96 -39.87 12.83
N GLY A 419 18.21 -40.81 11.91
CA GLY A 419 19.17 -41.92 12.12
C GLY A 419 18.67 -43.06 13.01
N SER A 420 17.36 -43.12 13.30
CA SER A 420 16.74 -44.20 14.10
C SER A 420 15.28 -44.43 13.71
N ASP A 421 14.96 -45.66 13.31
CA ASP A 421 13.63 -46.07 12.87
C ASP A 421 12.67 -46.22 14.07
N ASP A 422 13.21 -46.52 15.26
CA ASP A 422 12.46 -46.83 16.48
C ASP A 422 11.66 -45.62 17.03
N VAL A 423 12.00 -44.41 16.57
CA VAL A 423 11.34 -43.15 16.94
C VAL A 423 10.03 -42.94 16.17
N ALA A 424 9.87 -43.53 14.98
CA ALA A 424 8.77 -43.24 14.07
C ALA A 424 7.37 -43.49 14.68
N GLN A 425 7.20 -44.61 15.37
CA GLN A 425 5.94 -44.97 16.05
C GLN A 425 5.54 -43.96 17.14
N HIS A 426 6.52 -43.27 17.73
CA HIS A 426 6.28 -42.28 18.78
C HIS A 426 5.86 -40.93 18.19
N LEU A 427 6.50 -40.52 17.10
CA LEU A 427 6.15 -39.30 16.37
C LEU A 427 4.76 -39.40 15.74
N GLU A 428 4.41 -40.55 15.16
CA GLU A 428 3.06 -40.83 14.64
C GLU A 428 2.00 -40.66 15.74
N ALA A 429 2.25 -41.21 16.93
CA ALA A 429 1.34 -41.10 18.06
C ALA A 429 1.19 -39.66 18.58
N LEU A 430 2.23 -38.83 18.48
CA LEU A 430 2.22 -37.40 18.84
C LEU A 430 1.49 -36.52 17.81
N ALA A 431 1.44 -36.95 16.55
CA ALA A 431 0.74 -36.27 15.46
C ALA A 431 -0.72 -36.68 15.30
N ARG A 432 -1.11 -37.83 15.86
CA ARG A 432 -2.45 -38.44 15.70
C ARG A 432 -3.63 -37.52 16.06
N LEU A 433 -3.48 -36.64 17.04
CA LEU A 433 -4.53 -35.67 17.41
C LEU A 433 -4.29 -34.34 16.68
N PRO A 434 -5.32 -33.70 16.08
CA PRO A 434 -5.15 -32.41 15.39
C PRO A 434 -4.46 -31.33 16.23
N ALA A 435 -4.79 -31.26 17.53
CA ALA A 435 -4.19 -30.36 18.52
C ALA A 435 -3.15 -31.05 19.43
N GLY A 436 -2.61 -32.20 19.01
CA GLY A 436 -1.49 -32.86 19.68
C GLY A 436 -0.17 -32.11 19.44
N LEU A 437 0.90 -32.51 20.13
CA LEU A 437 2.20 -31.82 20.08
C LEU A 437 2.74 -31.65 18.64
N LEU A 438 2.60 -32.68 17.80
CA LEU A 438 3.00 -32.65 16.38
C LEU A 438 1.79 -32.66 15.42
N GLY A 439 0.60 -32.39 15.95
CA GLY A 439 -0.64 -32.41 15.19
C GLY A 439 -0.69 -31.29 14.14
N PRO A 440 -1.49 -31.44 13.07
CA PRO A 440 -1.60 -30.46 11.99
C PRO A 440 -1.98 -29.05 12.48
N HIS A 441 -2.90 -28.89 13.44
CA HIS A 441 -3.27 -27.56 13.96
C HIS A 441 -2.15 -26.92 14.79
N THR A 442 -1.35 -27.74 15.48
CA THR A 442 -0.21 -27.27 16.27
C THR A 442 0.93 -26.84 15.35
N ARG A 443 1.22 -27.61 14.29
CA ARG A 443 2.21 -27.25 13.26
C ARG A 443 1.81 -25.99 12.49
N GLU A 444 0.51 -25.76 12.28
CA GLU A 444 0.01 -24.53 11.67
C GLU A 444 0.15 -23.30 12.60
N ARG A 445 -0.15 -23.46 13.90
CA ARG A 445 -0.06 -22.35 14.88
C ARG A 445 1.34 -22.05 15.39
N HIS A 446 2.19 -23.06 15.48
CA HIS A 446 3.55 -23.00 16.02
C HIS A 446 4.51 -23.73 15.08
N PRO A 447 4.82 -23.15 13.90
CA PRO A 447 5.60 -23.82 12.85
C PRO A 447 7.01 -24.21 13.29
N GLU A 448 7.59 -23.53 14.29
CA GLU A 448 8.93 -23.84 14.80
C GLU A 448 8.95 -24.97 15.84
N LEU A 449 7.82 -25.23 16.49
CA LEU A 449 7.74 -26.20 17.59
C LEU A 449 8.08 -27.61 17.11
N GLY A 450 7.62 -28.00 15.93
CA GLY A 450 7.90 -29.32 15.36
C GLY A 450 9.40 -29.57 15.19
N ASP A 451 10.11 -28.60 14.60
CA ASP A 451 11.55 -28.72 14.35
C ASP A 451 12.31 -28.77 15.67
N ASN A 452 11.95 -27.90 16.62
CA ASN A 452 12.57 -27.88 17.94
C ASN A 452 12.34 -29.18 18.73
N VAL A 453 11.19 -29.83 18.56
CA VAL A 453 10.92 -31.15 19.18
C VAL A 453 11.79 -32.23 18.54
N LEU A 454 11.91 -32.25 17.22
CA LEU A 454 12.72 -33.24 16.49
C LEU A 454 14.23 -33.05 16.75
N ASP A 455 14.71 -31.80 16.79
CA ASP A 455 16.07 -31.46 17.20
C ASP A 455 16.34 -31.95 18.63
N ALA A 456 15.46 -31.64 19.58
CA ALA A 456 15.65 -32.03 20.98
C ALA A 456 15.64 -33.54 21.20
N ILE A 457 14.83 -34.29 20.43
CA ILE A 457 14.84 -35.76 20.44
C ILE A 457 16.18 -36.28 19.90
N THR A 458 16.63 -35.74 18.77
CA THR A 458 17.87 -36.16 18.10
C THR A 458 19.12 -35.83 18.94
N GLU A 459 19.10 -34.71 19.65
CA GLU A 459 20.17 -34.26 20.56
C GLU A 459 20.18 -35.01 21.92
N SER A 460 19.13 -35.79 22.23
CA SER A 460 19.03 -36.48 23.52
C SER A 460 19.95 -37.71 23.60
N ALA A 461 20.29 -38.11 24.84
CA ALA A 461 21.16 -39.26 25.08
C ALA A 461 20.56 -40.59 24.60
N ASP A 462 19.23 -40.69 24.60
CA ASP A 462 18.45 -41.82 24.09
C ASP A 462 17.19 -41.28 23.38
N PRO A 463 17.24 -41.09 22.05
CA PRO A 463 16.14 -40.54 21.26
C PRO A 463 14.83 -41.33 21.34
N GLU A 464 14.91 -42.66 21.40
CA GLU A 464 13.72 -43.52 21.51
C GLU A 464 13.05 -43.32 22.87
N LEU A 465 13.85 -43.34 23.96
CA LEU A 465 13.35 -43.09 25.31
C LEU A 465 12.73 -41.71 25.45
N ALA A 466 13.36 -40.68 24.87
CA ALA A 466 12.86 -39.31 24.87
C ALA A 466 11.51 -39.19 24.14
N ALA A 467 11.41 -39.76 22.93
CA ALA A 467 10.18 -39.75 22.14
C ALA A 467 9.06 -40.55 22.81
N ARG A 468 9.39 -41.69 23.43
CA ARG A 468 8.44 -42.49 24.23
C ARG A 468 7.95 -41.73 25.45
N GLY A 469 8.82 -41.01 26.14
CA GLY A 469 8.48 -40.15 27.28
C GLY A 469 7.50 -39.06 26.88
N LEU A 470 7.79 -38.32 25.79
CA LEU A 470 6.91 -37.29 25.24
C LEU A 470 5.54 -37.85 24.88
N ARG A 471 5.49 -38.95 24.12
CA ARG A 471 4.25 -39.64 23.77
C ARG A 471 3.43 -39.96 25.03
N SER A 472 4.07 -40.59 26.00
CA SER A 472 3.40 -41.07 27.22
C SER A 472 2.92 -39.91 28.11
N PHE A 473 3.65 -38.80 28.14
CA PHE A 473 3.26 -37.59 28.84
C PHE A 473 2.03 -36.92 28.21
N PHE A 474 2.09 -36.63 26.91
CA PHE A 474 1.03 -35.90 26.21
C PHE A 474 -0.28 -36.69 26.07
N GLN A 475 -0.22 -38.02 25.99
CA GLN A 475 -1.41 -38.88 25.92
C GLN A 475 -2.27 -38.87 27.19
N ARG A 476 -1.76 -38.34 28.32
CA ARG A 476 -2.50 -38.26 29.58
C ARG A 476 -3.53 -37.14 29.59
N PHE A 477 -3.37 -36.14 28.74
CA PHE A 477 -4.18 -34.94 28.75
C PHE A 477 -5.21 -35.00 27.63
N ARG A 478 -6.47 -34.63 27.93
CA ARG A 478 -7.49 -34.36 26.90
C ARG A 478 -7.24 -33.02 26.20
N ASP A 479 -6.66 -32.06 26.92
CA ASP A 479 -6.24 -30.76 26.43
C ASP A 479 -4.84 -30.46 27.00
N ALA A 480 -3.85 -30.39 26.11
CA ALA A 480 -2.47 -30.09 26.45
C ALA A 480 -2.04 -28.69 25.97
N SER A 481 -3.00 -27.81 25.63
CA SER A 481 -2.73 -26.51 25.00
C SER A 481 -1.82 -25.60 25.84
N ALA A 482 -1.92 -25.63 27.16
CA ALA A 482 -1.05 -24.87 28.05
C ALA A 482 0.42 -25.32 27.96
N TYR A 483 0.66 -26.64 27.96
CA TYR A 483 2.00 -27.21 27.81
C TYR A 483 2.57 -26.96 26.41
N ILE A 484 1.75 -27.14 25.37
CA ILE A 484 2.17 -26.88 23.98
C ILE A 484 2.57 -25.42 23.81
N ARG A 485 1.78 -24.49 24.36
CA ARG A 485 2.11 -23.05 24.34
C ARG A 485 3.43 -22.77 25.05
N GLN A 486 3.64 -23.32 26.25
CA GLN A 486 4.88 -23.13 27.01
C GLN A 486 6.11 -23.64 26.25
N LEU A 487 5.99 -24.82 25.63
CA LEU A 487 7.08 -25.40 24.84
C LEU A 487 7.36 -24.62 23.56
N ALA A 488 6.32 -24.03 22.95
CA ALA A 488 6.46 -23.15 21.79
C ALA A 488 7.13 -21.82 22.15
N GLU A 489 6.80 -21.24 23.31
CA GLU A 489 7.35 -19.97 23.78
C GLU A 489 8.78 -20.10 24.33
N SER A 490 9.19 -21.28 24.81
CA SER A 490 10.52 -21.50 25.41
C SER A 490 11.22 -22.75 24.86
N PRO A 491 11.98 -22.64 23.75
CA PRO A 491 12.75 -23.75 23.19
C PRO A 491 13.79 -24.33 24.15
N GLN A 492 14.34 -23.52 25.06
CA GLN A 492 15.27 -24.00 26.10
C GLN A 492 14.58 -24.93 27.10
N THR A 493 13.35 -24.60 27.48
CA THR A 493 12.53 -25.44 28.36
C THR A 493 12.18 -26.76 27.68
N LEU A 494 11.82 -26.72 26.39
CA LEU A 494 11.62 -27.92 25.59
C LEU A 494 12.86 -28.81 25.58
N ARG A 495 14.05 -28.27 25.26
CA ARG A 495 15.29 -29.06 25.26
C ARG A 495 15.54 -29.70 26.62
N ARG A 496 15.46 -28.92 27.71
CA ARG A 496 15.65 -29.45 29.08
C ARG A 496 14.67 -30.58 29.39
N PHE A 497 13.39 -30.39 29.07
CA PHE A 497 12.36 -31.40 29.31
C PHE A 497 12.66 -32.69 28.54
N VAL A 498 12.98 -32.59 27.25
CA VAL A 498 13.30 -33.75 26.41
C VAL A 498 14.61 -34.42 26.85
N THR A 499 15.63 -33.66 27.23
CA THR A 499 16.88 -34.20 27.80
C THR A 499 16.60 -35.01 29.07
N VAL A 500 15.76 -34.51 29.98
CA VAL A 500 15.42 -35.24 31.21
C VAL A 500 14.67 -36.53 30.90
N LEU A 501 13.74 -36.50 29.93
CA LEU A 501 13.02 -37.70 29.49
C LEU A 501 13.96 -38.74 28.86
N GLY A 502 14.96 -38.31 28.09
CA GLY A 502 15.95 -39.19 27.44
C GLY A 502 17.13 -39.62 28.31
N ALA A 503 17.33 -39.03 29.49
CA ALA A 503 18.48 -39.33 30.35
C ALA A 503 18.29 -40.56 31.25
N SER A 504 17.05 -40.88 31.64
CA SER A 504 16.77 -41.99 32.57
C SER A 504 15.33 -42.49 32.47
N GLN A 505 15.16 -43.80 32.26
CA GLN A 505 13.85 -44.45 32.29
C GLN A 505 13.09 -44.17 33.59
N PHE A 506 13.76 -44.25 34.74
CA PHE A 506 13.15 -44.02 36.04
C PHE A 506 12.62 -42.59 36.19
N VAL A 507 13.38 -41.59 35.73
CA VAL A 507 12.97 -40.17 35.80
C VAL A 507 11.85 -39.89 34.80
N SER A 508 11.94 -40.44 33.60
CA SER A 508 10.90 -40.35 32.56
C SER A 508 9.58 -40.91 33.07
N ASP A 509 9.58 -42.11 33.66
CA ASP A 509 8.38 -42.73 34.23
C ASP A 509 7.81 -41.93 35.40
N ALA A 510 8.68 -41.34 36.23
CA ALA A 510 8.25 -40.49 37.35
C ALA A 510 7.56 -39.19 36.88
N LEU A 511 8.11 -38.52 35.86
CA LEU A 511 7.53 -37.31 35.27
C LEU A 511 6.21 -37.60 34.53
N VAL A 512 6.16 -38.73 33.82
CA VAL A 512 4.93 -39.19 33.15
C VAL A 512 3.86 -39.55 34.19
N ALA A 513 4.21 -40.22 35.28
CA ALA A 513 3.26 -40.60 36.32
C ALA A 513 2.73 -39.39 37.11
N ARG A 514 3.56 -38.36 37.29
CA ARG A 514 3.27 -37.16 38.11
C ARG A 514 3.48 -35.85 37.33
N PRO A 515 2.45 -35.35 36.63
CA PRO A 515 2.50 -34.08 35.91
C PRO A 515 2.92 -32.87 36.75
N ASP A 516 2.62 -32.86 38.05
CA ASP A 516 3.06 -31.82 38.99
C ASP A 516 4.59 -31.69 39.08
N LEU A 517 5.33 -32.78 38.84
CA LEU A 517 6.79 -32.73 38.71
C LEU A 517 7.24 -32.18 37.36
N ALA A 518 6.49 -32.44 36.30
CA ALA A 518 6.77 -31.85 35.00
C ALA A 518 6.52 -30.34 35.02
N ASP A 519 5.53 -29.86 35.78
CA ASP A 519 5.28 -28.43 35.97
C ASP A 519 6.50 -27.70 36.58
N LEU A 520 7.24 -28.36 37.47
CA LEU A 520 8.48 -27.81 38.03
C LEU A 520 9.60 -27.68 37.00
N VAL A 521 9.56 -28.44 35.91
CA VAL A 521 10.54 -28.35 34.82
C VAL A 521 10.06 -27.39 33.73
N LEU A 522 8.77 -27.40 33.45
CA LEU A 522 8.14 -26.68 32.35
C LEU A 522 7.77 -25.24 32.69
N PHE A 523 7.45 -24.96 33.96
CA PHE A 523 6.97 -23.65 34.44
C PHE A 523 7.80 -23.09 35.61
N ALA A 524 8.95 -23.68 35.93
CA ALA A 524 9.87 -23.02 36.84
C ALA A 524 10.32 -21.69 36.23
N ALA A 525 10.00 -20.59 36.93
CA ALA A 525 10.57 -19.28 36.66
C ALA A 525 12.10 -19.39 36.60
N GLU A 526 12.73 -18.65 35.70
CA GLU A 526 14.16 -18.67 35.38
C GLU A 526 15.12 -18.33 36.54
N ASP A 527 14.67 -18.28 37.80
CA ASP A 527 15.50 -18.00 38.96
C ASP A 527 15.84 -19.26 39.78
N ILE A 528 16.80 -20.04 39.29
CA ILE A 528 17.63 -20.91 40.15
C ILE A 528 19.10 -20.47 40.05
N SER A 529 19.36 -19.16 40.08
CA SER A 529 20.72 -18.63 40.18
C SER A 529 21.02 -17.77 41.43
N GLU A 530 20.03 -17.34 42.22
CA GLU A 530 20.28 -16.56 43.45
C GLU A 530 19.91 -17.24 44.78
N VAL A 531 19.00 -18.22 44.79
CA VAL A 531 18.50 -18.80 46.06
C VAL A 531 19.45 -19.86 46.66
N GLN A 532 20.20 -20.59 45.83
CA GLN A 532 21.23 -21.52 46.33
C GLN A 532 22.55 -20.82 46.70
N ALA A 533 22.84 -19.65 46.14
CA ALA A 533 24.00 -18.84 46.54
C ALA A 533 23.83 -18.21 47.94
N ARG A 534 22.60 -18.00 48.41
CA ARG A 534 22.32 -17.46 49.75
C ARG A 534 22.17 -18.51 50.86
N GLN A 535 22.04 -19.79 50.52
CA GLN A 535 21.96 -20.89 51.51
C GLN A 535 23.29 -21.64 51.72
N ALA A 536 24.37 -21.24 51.04
CA ALA A 536 25.73 -21.71 51.30
C ALA A 536 26.58 -20.73 52.14
N VAL A 537 26.00 -19.60 52.59
CA VAL A 537 26.67 -18.57 53.44
C VAL A 537 25.94 -18.33 54.77
N ARG A 538 25.05 -19.24 55.16
CA ARG A 538 24.52 -19.38 56.53
C ARG A 538 24.39 -20.86 56.87
#